data_AF-F4LSJ8-F1
#
_entry.id   AF-F4LSJ8-F1
#
_cell.length_a   1.000
_cell.length_b   1.000
_cell.length_c   1.000
_cell.angle_alpha   90.00
_cell.angle_beta   90.00
_cell.angle_gamma   90.00
#
_symmetry.space_group_name_H-M   'P 1'
#
loop_
_entity.id
_entity.type
_entity.pdbx_description
1 polymer ?
#
loop_
_entity_poly.entity_id
_entity_poly.type
_entity_poly.pdbx_seq_one_letter_code
_entity_poly.pdbx_strand_id
1 'polypeptide(L)'
;MARTRISIKGACDLHIHTSPDIFDRLANDVETATICRDAGMRAIVFKCHADTTMVRAYHTQNQVEGIKVFGGVVLNHQSGGINPAAVDVALKLGAVQVWMPSYHSLAHYNETGKLGAYGHQGDGVTNYPIKGITVLDENGKLIPQVYTILEMVKKYNAIIGTSHLSAKEALMVIAAAREIGCQKVVLTHPFFAPPSCTVEQVKKAVDMGAYVEFCAGNALSPIPKPIPISLYKETIDIVGSKNLIISSDTGQPRKTLAPETMRMFAQTLNYMGVPEKDLSAMLCYNYNNLLDLD
;
A
#
# COMPACT_ATOMS: atom_id res chain seq x y z
N MET A 1 -22.99 12.54 -23.05
CA MET A 1 -23.73 11.83 -21.98
C MET A 1 -23.23 12.37 -20.64
N ALA A 2 -24.12 12.75 -19.73
CA ALA A 2 -23.73 13.15 -18.38
C ALA A 2 -23.11 11.93 -17.68
N ARG A 3 -21.82 12.02 -17.32
CA ARG A 3 -21.15 10.95 -16.58
C ARG A 3 -21.60 11.02 -15.12
N THR A 4 -22.23 9.96 -14.63
CA THR A 4 -22.66 9.82 -13.24
C THR A 4 -21.44 9.91 -12.32
N ARG A 5 -21.62 10.51 -11.13
CA ARG A 5 -20.58 10.58 -10.11
C ARG A 5 -20.19 9.16 -9.69
N ILE A 6 -18.89 8.84 -9.74
CA ILE A 6 -18.37 7.55 -9.25
C ILE A 6 -18.71 7.38 -7.77
N SER A 7 -19.30 6.24 -7.43
CA SER A 7 -19.63 5.85 -6.06
C SER A 7 -18.44 5.16 -5.39
N ILE A 8 -18.30 5.35 -4.08
CA ILE A 8 -17.38 4.59 -3.22
C ILE A 8 -18.11 3.59 -2.32
N LYS A 9 -19.42 3.39 -2.54
CA LYS A 9 -20.19 2.39 -1.81
C LYS A 9 -19.65 1.00 -2.12
N GLY A 10 -19.30 0.23 -1.09
CA GLY A 10 -18.68 -1.08 -1.19
C GLY A 10 -17.18 -1.05 -1.49
N ALA A 11 -16.57 0.13 -1.64
CA ALA A 11 -15.13 0.24 -1.91
C ALA A 11 -14.29 -0.21 -0.71
N CYS A 12 -13.07 -0.64 -1.00
CA CYS A 12 -12.07 -1.01 -0.01
C CYS A 12 -10.79 -0.20 -0.20
N ASP A 13 -10.03 0.01 0.88
CA ASP A 13 -8.75 0.74 0.84
C ASP A 13 -7.66 -0.02 1.58
N LEU A 14 -6.57 -0.37 0.89
CA LEU A 14 -5.45 -1.12 1.44
C LEU A 14 -4.46 -0.25 2.24
N HIS A 15 -4.61 1.07 2.18
CA HIS A 15 -3.50 1.97 2.50
C HIS A 15 -4.00 3.29 3.11
N ILE A 16 -4.31 3.28 4.41
CA ILE A 16 -4.67 4.49 5.15
C ILE A 16 -3.73 4.70 6.34
N HIS A 17 -3.28 5.94 6.53
CA HIS A 17 -2.48 6.35 7.68
C HIS A 17 -3.31 7.14 8.70
N THR A 18 -3.22 6.76 9.98
CA THR A 18 -4.08 7.28 11.06
C THR A 18 -3.28 7.52 12.35
N SER A 19 -3.75 8.45 13.18
CA SER A 19 -3.17 8.69 14.51
C SER A 19 -3.53 7.55 15.50
N PRO A 20 -2.66 7.23 16.47
CA PRO A 20 -1.34 7.84 16.72
C PRO A 20 -0.29 7.44 15.68
N ASP A 21 0.58 8.39 15.33
CA ASP A 21 1.71 8.21 14.43
C ASP A 21 2.78 9.26 14.77
N ILE A 22 4.03 9.04 14.35
CA ILE A 22 5.12 10.02 14.46
C ILE A 22 4.98 11.15 13.45
N PHE A 23 4.12 10.99 12.45
CA PHE A 23 3.72 12.03 11.51
C PHE A 23 2.31 12.50 11.81
N ASP A 24 2.05 13.80 11.67
CA ASP A 24 0.69 14.34 11.83
C ASP A 24 -0.31 13.63 10.92
N ARG A 25 -1.47 13.25 11.49
CA ARG A 25 -2.58 12.65 10.77
C ARG A 25 -3.87 13.45 10.94
N LEU A 26 -4.72 13.41 9.91
CA LEU A 26 -6.02 14.09 9.87
C LEU A 26 -7.01 13.57 10.91
N ALA A 27 -6.91 12.29 11.27
CA ALA A 27 -7.85 11.58 12.10
C ALA A 27 -7.19 10.37 12.78
N ASN A 28 -7.73 9.97 13.91
CA ASN A 28 -7.36 8.70 14.55
C ASN A 28 -8.04 7.50 13.88
N ASP A 29 -7.77 6.30 14.39
CA ASP A 29 -8.31 5.05 13.86
C ASP A 29 -9.85 5.01 13.83
N VAL A 30 -10.50 5.35 14.94
CA VAL A 30 -11.97 5.29 15.11
C VAL A 30 -12.67 6.34 14.24
N GLU A 31 -12.14 7.56 14.21
CA GLU A 31 -12.64 8.64 13.36
C GLU A 31 -12.55 8.25 11.88
N THR A 32 -11.40 7.72 11.46
CA THR A 32 -11.17 7.28 10.08
C THR A 32 -12.12 6.16 9.68
N ALA A 33 -12.25 5.13 10.51
CA ALA A 33 -13.17 4.03 10.28
C ALA A 33 -14.63 4.50 10.19
N THR A 34 -15.03 5.44 11.06
CA THR A 34 -16.37 6.06 11.05
C THR A 34 -16.62 6.81 9.73
N ILE A 35 -15.67 7.64 9.30
CA ILE A 35 -15.76 8.38 8.03
C ILE A 35 -15.90 7.42 6.83
N CYS A 36 -15.08 6.37 6.79
CA CYS A 36 -15.14 5.38 5.71
C CYS A 36 -16.46 4.59 5.72
N ARG A 37 -16.96 4.20 6.89
CA ARG A 37 -18.27 3.53 7.05
C ARG A 37 -19.40 4.43 6.58
N ASP A 38 -19.42 5.69 7.01
CA ASP A 38 -20.50 6.63 6.68
C ASP A 38 -20.49 7.01 5.19
N ALA A 39 -19.34 6.93 4.54
CA ALA A 39 -19.22 6.98 3.08
C ALA A 39 -19.78 5.72 2.39
N GLY A 40 -19.94 4.61 3.11
CA GLY A 40 -20.45 3.34 2.62
C GLY A 40 -19.35 2.37 2.16
N MET A 41 -18.10 2.58 2.56
CA MET A 41 -16.99 1.66 2.27
C MET A 41 -17.15 0.35 3.06
N ARG A 42 -16.60 -0.73 2.49
CA ARG A 42 -16.72 -2.09 3.02
C ARG A 42 -15.57 -2.46 3.94
N ALA A 43 -14.34 -2.11 3.56
CA ALA A 43 -13.14 -2.50 4.30
C ALA A 43 -12.02 -1.46 4.20
N ILE A 44 -11.23 -1.34 5.26
CA ILE A 44 -10.02 -0.51 5.27
C ILE A 44 -8.86 -1.24 5.95
N VAL A 45 -7.64 -0.90 5.52
CA VAL A 45 -6.41 -1.38 6.14
C VAL A 45 -5.58 -0.19 6.62
N PHE A 46 -5.32 -0.16 7.92
CA PHE A 46 -4.41 0.81 8.51
C PHE A 46 -2.96 0.40 8.23
N LYS A 47 -2.15 1.38 7.82
CA LYS A 47 -0.71 1.25 7.68
C LYS A 47 -0.05 2.32 8.54
N CYS A 48 0.94 1.92 9.33
CA CYS A 48 1.80 2.85 10.03
C CYS A 48 3.26 2.56 9.66
N HIS A 49 4.02 3.63 9.59
CA HIS A 49 5.42 3.63 9.20
C HIS A 49 6.34 3.17 10.34
N ALA A 50 5.97 3.49 11.58
CA ALA A 50 6.80 3.30 12.76
C ALA A 50 6.30 2.20 13.70
N ASP A 51 5.00 1.89 13.65
CA ASP A 51 4.35 0.92 14.54
C ASP A 51 3.51 -0.09 13.75
N THR A 52 3.09 -1.15 14.43
CA THR A 52 2.16 -2.14 13.92
C THR A 52 0.71 -1.64 14.00
N THR A 53 -0.15 -2.10 13.09
CA THR A 53 -1.54 -1.63 13.02
C THR A 53 -2.57 -2.71 13.22
N MET A 54 -2.21 -4.00 13.24
CA MET A 54 -3.18 -5.09 13.43
C MET A 54 -3.88 -5.03 14.80
N VAL A 55 -3.15 -4.67 15.86
CA VAL A 55 -3.71 -4.52 17.21
C VAL A 55 -4.65 -3.31 17.30
N ARG A 56 -4.30 -2.20 16.64
CA ARG A 56 -5.13 -1.00 16.53
C ARG A 56 -6.41 -1.27 15.74
N ALA A 57 -6.29 -2.01 14.63
CA ALA A 57 -7.40 -2.45 13.82
C ALA A 57 -8.36 -3.36 14.60
N TYR A 58 -7.85 -4.29 15.40
CA TYR A 58 -8.68 -5.14 16.27
C TYR A 58 -9.56 -4.32 17.21
N HIS A 59 -8.98 -3.34 17.92
CA HIS A 59 -9.77 -2.49 18.82
C HIS A 59 -10.74 -1.56 18.07
N THR A 60 -10.36 -1.07 16.90
CA THR A 60 -11.21 -0.19 16.09
C THR A 60 -12.40 -0.96 15.49
N GLN A 61 -12.18 -2.18 15.01
CA GLN A 61 -13.22 -3.08 14.52
C GLN A 61 -14.33 -3.31 15.55
N ASN A 62 -13.98 -3.35 16.84
CA ASN A 62 -14.93 -3.54 17.94
C ASN A 62 -15.67 -2.25 18.34
N GLN A 63 -15.22 -1.09 17.88
CA GLN A 63 -15.81 0.21 18.20
C GLN A 63 -16.64 0.77 17.04
N VAL A 64 -16.34 0.38 15.81
CA VAL A 64 -17.02 0.88 14.60
C VAL A 64 -17.66 -0.28 13.85
N GLU A 65 -18.93 -0.54 14.16
CA GLU A 65 -19.74 -1.52 13.44
C GLU A 65 -20.03 -1.08 12.00
N GLY A 66 -20.28 -2.05 11.10
CA GLY A 66 -20.68 -1.78 9.71
C GLY A 66 -19.53 -1.60 8.72
N ILE A 67 -18.27 -1.74 9.17
CA ILE A 67 -17.07 -1.74 8.31
C ILE A 67 -16.08 -2.81 8.79
N LYS A 68 -15.30 -3.39 7.87
CA LYS A 68 -14.16 -4.25 8.21
C LYS A 68 -12.89 -3.42 8.35
N VAL A 69 -12.16 -3.62 9.45
CA VAL A 69 -10.93 -2.87 9.75
C VAL A 69 -9.79 -3.86 9.95
N PHE A 70 -8.73 -3.70 9.17
CA PHE A 70 -7.55 -4.55 9.23
C PHE A 70 -6.28 -3.72 9.43
N GLY A 71 -5.18 -4.40 9.71
CA GLY A 71 -3.86 -3.79 9.83
C GLY A 71 -2.74 -4.77 9.48
N GLY A 72 -1.51 -4.33 9.67
CA GLY A 72 -0.33 -5.09 9.28
C GLY A 72 0.95 -4.59 9.93
N VAL A 73 2.09 -4.91 9.31
CA VAL A 73 3.43 -4.54 9.79
C VAL A 73 4.33 -4.08 8.65
N VAL A 74 5.04 -2.98 8.85
CA VAL A 74 6.06 -2.48 7.93
C VAL A 74 7.45 -2.84 8.46
N LEU A 75 8.30 -3.40 7.59
CA LEU A 75 9.63 -3.92 7.93
C LEU A 75 10.73 -2.84 7.96
N ASN A 76 10.45 -1.73 8.64
CA ASN A 76 11.42 -0.67 8.93
C ASN A 76 12.29 -1.03 10.16
N HIS A 77 13.29 -0.19 10.47
CA HIS A 77 14.17 -0.41 11.63
C HIS A 77 13.44 -0.56 12.97
N GLN A 78 12.29 0.08 13.17
CA GLN A 78 11.46 -0.06 14.38
C GLN A 78 10.94 -1.49 14.56
N SER A 79 10.77 -2.22 13.46
CA SER A 79 10.42 -3.65 13.44
C SER A 79 11.66 -4.56 13.41
N GLY A 80 12.87 -4.00 13.48
CA GLY A 80 14.14 -4.73 13.30
C GLY A 80 14.56 -4.94 11.85
N GLY A 81 13.95 -4.24 10.89
CA GLY A 81 14.21 -4.38 9.46
C GLY A 81 13.54 -5.59 8.84
N ILE A 82 14.21 -6.29 7.91
CA ILE A 82 13.74 -7.56 7.32
C ILE A 82 13.79 -8.67 8.39
N ASN A 83 12.81 -8.64 9.31
CA ASN A 83 12.81 -9.39 10.56
C ASN A 83 11.70 -10.46 10.57
N PRO A 84 12.04 -11.75 10.39
CA PRO A 84 11.07 -12.83 10.46
C PRO A 84 10.37 -12.95 11.82
N ALA A 85 11.01 -12.60 12.93
CA ALA A 85 10.40 -12.69 14.26
C ALA A 85 9.27 -11.68 14.44
N ALA A 86 9.44 -10.45 13.93
CA ALA A 86 8.38 -9.45 13.93
C ALA A 86 7.19 -9.89 13.05
N VAL A 87 7.48 -10.48 11.88
CA VAL A 87 6.45 -11.02 10.97
C VAL A 87 5.68 -12.16 11.61
N ASP A 88 6.34 -13.12 12.25
CA ASP A 88 5.68 -14.27 12.87
C ASP A 88 4.67 -13.83 13.93
N VAL A 89 5.05 -12.89 14.81
CA VAL A 89 4.14 -12.34 15.82
C VAL A 89 3.01 -11.53 15.17
N ALA A 90 3.33 -10.67 14.20
CA ALA A 90 2.34 -9.85 13.51
C ALA A 90 1.25 -10.70 12.84
N LEU A 91 1.63 -11.76 12.13
CA LEU A 91 0.69 -12.67 11.45
C LEU A 91 -0.16 -13.44 12.45
N LYS A 92 0.42 -13.92 13.57
CA LYS A 92 -0.34 -14.56 14.67
C LYS A 92 -1.36 -13.64 15.31
N LEU A 93 -1.07 -12.32 15.34
CA LEU A 93 -1.98 -11.29 15.86
C LEU A 93 -2.96 -10.76 14.80
N GLY A 94 -3.01 -11.35 13.61
CA GLY A 94 -4.00 -11.02 12.58
C GLY A 94 -3.58 -9.93 11.60
N ALA A 95 -2.28 -9.66 11.44
CA ALA A 95 -1.81 -8.84 10.32
C ALA A 95 -2.26 -9.43 8.98
N VAL A 96 -2.99 -8.66 8.18
CA VAL A 96 -3.38 -9.07 6.83
C VAL A 96 -2.32 -8.74 5.79
N GLN A 97 -1.39 -7.84 6.12
CA GLN A 97 -0.33 -7.40 5.22
C GLN A 97 1.01 -7.23 5.92
N VAL A 98 2.06 -7.69 5.25
CA VAL A 98 3.46 -7.43 5.55
C VAL A 98 4.00 -6.53 4.44
N TRP A 99 4.40 -5.31 4.79
CA TRP A 99 5.06 -4.41 3.85
C TRP A 99 6.57 -4.50 4.03
N MET A 100 7.28 -4.60 2.91
CA MET A 100 8.73 -4.38 2.86
C MET A 100 9.08 -2.95 3.34
N PRO A 101 10.38 -2.64 3.57
CA PRO A 101 10.78 -1.36 4.15
C PRO A 101 10.22 -0.15 3.38
N SER A 102 9.83 0.89 4.11
CA SER A 102 9.37 2.16 3.55
C SER A 102 10.46 3.25 3.60
N TYR A 103 10.35 4.24 4.48
CA TYR A 103 11.31 5.35 4.61
C TYR A 103 12.67 4.94 5.20
N HIS A 104 12.82 3.67 5.61
CA HIS A 104 14.11 3.09 5.95
C HIS A 104 14.71 2.22 4.83
N SER A 105 14.07 2.11 3.66
CA SER A 105 14.65 1.39 2.53
C SER A 105 15.86 2.13 1.95
N LEU A 106 16.81 1.38 1.38
CA LEU A 106 17.95 1.93 0.66
C LEU A 106 17.49 2.73 -0.57
N ALA A 107 16.47 2.25 -1.27
CA ALA A 107 15.92 2.95 -2.43
C ALA A 107 15.29 4.30 -2.04
N HIS A 108 14.64 4.40 -0.88
CA HIS A 108 14.10 5.66 -0.37
C HIS A 108 15.21 6.66 -0.04
N TYR A 109 16.29 6.18 0.59
CA TYR A 109 17.46 7.00 0.86
C TYR A 109 18.12 7.51 -0.42
N ASN A 110 18.31 6.65 -1.42
CA ASN A 110 18.92 7.04 -2.69
C ASN A 110 18.09 8.11 -3.43
N GLU A 111 16.76 8.06 -3.29
CA GLU A 111 15.86 9.03 -3.91
C GLU A 111 15.80 10.37 -3.15
N THR A 112 15.74 10.31 -1.81
CA THR A 112 15.41 11.49 -0.99
C THR A 112 16.60 12.08 -0.23
N GLY A 113 17.71 11.36 -0.14
CA GLY A 113 18.85 11.68 0.71
C GLY A 113 18.56 11.54 2.21
N LYS A 114 17.40 10.99 2.61
CA LYS A 114 16.96 10.88 4.00
C LYS A 114 16.54 9.46 4.35
N LEU A 115 16.82 9.08 5.59
CA LEU A 115 16.25 7.92 6.26
C LEU A 115 15.47 8.43 7.47
N GLY A 116 14.38 7.76 7.83
CA GLY A 116 13.52 8.19 8.96
C GLY A 116 12.44 9.19 8.56
N ALA A 117 12.70 10.00 7.54
CA ALA A 117 11.87 11.15 7.21
C ALA A 117 11.54 11.23 5.73
N TYR A 118 10.43 11.89 5.44
CA TYR A 118 10.12 12.38 4.11
C TYR A 118 10.51 13.85 4.07
N GLY A 119 11.28 14.28 3.07
CA GLY A 119 11.79 15.66 3.00
C GLY A 119 10.75 16.78 3.11
N HIS A 120 9.46 16.44 2.95
CA HIS A 120 8.30 17.33 3.03
C HIS A 120 7.33 17.02 4.20
N GLN A 121 7.62 16.07 5.10
CA GLN A 121 6.79 15.75 6.28
C GLN A 121 7.67 15.63 7.51
N GLY A 122 7.82 16.74 8.23
CA GLY A 122 8.34 16.80 9.61
C GLY A 122 9.73 16.18 9.85
N ASP A 123 10.20 16.33 11.08
CA ASP A 123 11.48 15.80 11.52
C ASP A 123 11.30 14.34 12.00
N GLY A 124 10.93 13.44 11.07
CA GLY A 124 11.01 11.98 11.30
C GLY A 124 12.47 11.47 11.32
N VAL A 125 13.45 12.38 11.29
CA VAL A 125 14.86 12.05 11.13
C VAL A 125 15.32 11.26 12.35
N THR A 126 15.79 10.04 12.11
CA THR A 126 16.53 9.30 13.12
C THR A 126 17.81 10.07 13.43
N ASN A 127 17.90 10.66 14.62
CA ASN A 127 19.08 11.40 15.08
C ASN A 127 20.26 10.50 15.48
N TYR A 128 20.25 9.24 15.05
CA TYR A 128 21.30 8.25 15.27
C TYR A 128 21.65 7.54 13.96
N PRO A 129 22.88 7.02 13.81
CA PRO A 129 23.32 6.39 12.56
C PRO A 129 22.47 5.16 12.23
N ILE A 130 21.81 5.18 11.08
CA ILE A 130 21.11 4.03 10.51
C ILE A 130 21.54 3.83 9.05
N LYS A 131 21.45 2.59 8.57
CA LYS A 131 21.72 2.24 7.17
C LYS A 131 20.42 1.98 6.43
N GLY A 132 20.38 2.32 5.14
CA GLY A 132 19.25 1.95 4.29
C GLY A 132 19.11 0.44 4.21
N ILE A 133 17.88 -0.06 4.35
CA ILE A 133 17.56 -1.48 4.31
C ILE A 133 17.37 -1.89 2.84
N THR A 134 18.12 -2.90 2.40
CA THR A 134 17.91 -3.58 1.12
C THR A 134 17.50 -5.03 1.38
N VAL A 135 16.77 -5.61 0.42
CA VAL A 135 16.42 -7.03 0.41
C VAL A 135 17.51 -7.90 -0.23
N LEU A 136 18.62 -7.30 -0.64
CA LEU A 136 19.70 -7.96 -1.38
C LEU A 136 20.98 -8.14 -0.55
N ASP A 137 21.71 -9.21 -0.83
CA ASP A 137 23.09 -9.43 -0.36
C ASP A 137 24.12 -8.68 -1.22
N GLU A 138 25.41 -8.81 -0.88
CA GLU A 138 26.50 -8.21 -1.64
C GLU A 138 26.62 -8.71 -3.09
N ASN A 139 26.03 -9.86 -3.42
CA ASN A 139 26.00 -10.44 -4.76
C ASN A 139 24.74 -10.05 -5.55
N GLY A 140 23.86 -9.23 -4.95
CA GLY A 140 22.61 -8.81 -5.55
C GLY A 140 21.53 -9.89 -5.59
N LYS A 141 21.60 -10.92 -4.73
CA LYS A 141 20.57 -11.95 -4.54
C LYS A 141 19.69 -11.61 -3.33
N LEU A 142 18.46 -12.10 -3.31
CA LEU A 142 17.58 -11.93 -2.15
C LEU A 142 18.20 -12.59 -0.90
N ILE A 143 18.17 -11.88 0.22
CA ILE A 143 18.67 -12.42 1.49
C ILE A 143 17.76 -13.53 2.04
N PRO A 144 18.29 -14.51 2.80
CA PRO A 144 17.50 -15.64 3.32
C PRO A 144 16.27 -15.26 4.15
N GLN A 145 16.33 -14.12 4.85
CA GLN A 145 15.23 -13.60 5.68
C GLN A 145 13.99 -13.29 4.83
N VAL A 146 14.16 -12.85 3.58
CA VAL A 146 13.05 -12.59 2.66
C VAL A 146 12.29 -13.89 2.39
N TYR A 147 13.00 -14.97 2.03
CA TYR A 147 12.38 -16.28 1.79
C TYR A 147 11.63 -16.80 3.01
N THR A 148 12.22 -16.64 4.20
CA THR A 148 11.59 -17.03 5.47
C THR A 148 10.27 -16.28 5.69
N ILE A 149 10.26 -14.96 5.44
CA ILE A 149 9.07 -14.13 5.55
C ILE A 149 8.01 -14.53 4.52
N LEU A 150 8.41 -14.82 3.28
CA LEU A 150 7.49 -15.24 2.22
C LEU A 150 6.81 -16.58 2.54
N GLU A 151 7.53 -17.55 3.12
CA GLU A 151 6.92 -18.80 3.59
C GLU A 151 5.90 -18.56 4.71
N MET A 152 6.18 -17.63 5.64
CA MET A 152 5.21 -17.22 6.66
C MET A 152 3.98 -16.56 6.02
N VAL A 153 4.18 -15.60 5.12
CA VAL A 153 3.09 -14.92 4.41
C VAL A 153 2.21 -15.93 3.67
N LYS A 154 2.79 -16.89 2.96
CA LYS A 154 2.08 -17.99 2.31
C LYS A 154 1.26 -18.80 3.33
N LYS A 155 1.89 -19.23 4.43
CA LYS A 155 1.24 -20.05 5.46
C LYS A 155 -0.01 -19.37 6.04
N TYR A 156 0.05 -18.06 6.28
CA TYR A 156 -1.07 -17.29 6.84
C TYR A 156 -2.01 -16.70 5.78
N ASN A 157 -1.78 -16.97 4.49
CA ASN A 157 -2.51 -16.37 3.37
C ASN A 157 -2.61 -14.83 3.49
N ALA A 158 -1.51 -14.21 3.94
CA ALA A 158 -1.40 -12.76 4.08
C ALA A 158 -0.90 -12.12 2.78
N ILE A 159 -0.94 -10.79 2.73
CA ILE A 159 -0.45 -9.99 1.62
C ILE A 159 1.02 -9.65 1.84
N ILE A 160 1.87 -9.86 0.83
CA ILE A 160 3.20 -9.23 0.78
C ILE A 160 3.18 -7.99 -0.13
N GLY A 161 3.52 -6.82 0.43
CA GLY A 161 3.63 -5.55 -0.28
C GLY A 161 5.07 -5.11 -0.51
N THR A 162 5.42 -4.67 -1.73
CA THR A 162 6.78 -4.25 -2.07
C THR A 162 7.20 -2.92 -1.44
N SER A 163 6.25 -2.07 -1.03
CA SER A 163 6.53 -0.80 -0.35
C SER A 163 7.57 0.05 -1.13
N HIS A 164 8.55 0.64 -0.44
CA HIS A 164 9.52 1.58 -1.02
C HIS A 164 10.80 0.88 -1.48
N LEU A 165 10.72 -0.38 -1.93
CA LEU A 165 11.85 -1.03 -2.60
C LEU A 165 12.13 -0.36 -3.95
N SER A 166 13.34 -0.54 -4.49
CA SER A 166 13.59 -0.17 -5.90
C SER A 166 12.77 -1.05 -6.85
N ALA A 167 12.55 -0.61 -8.10
CA ALA A 167 11.83 -1.43 -9.09
C ALA A 167 12.48 -2.82 -9.29
N LYS A 168 13.82 -2.91 -9.25
CA LYS A 168 14.54 -4.17 -9.34
C LYS A 168 14.23 -5.09 -8.16
N GLU A 169 14.41 -4.58 -6.93
CA GLU A 169 14.13 -5.33 -5.71
C GLU A 169 12.67 -5.78 -5.63
N ALA A 170 11.74 -4.88 -5.98
CA ALA A 170 10.31 -5.16 -5.99
C ALA A 170 9.98 -6.34 -6.93
N LEU A 171 10.48 -6.32 -8.18
CA LEU A 171 10.26 -7.41 -9.13
C LEU A 171 10.91 -8.73 -8.68
N MET A 172 12.08 -8.68 -8.04
CA MET A 172 12.71 -9.88 -7.47
C MET A 172 11.89 -10.49 -6.34
N VAL A 173 11.37 -9.66 -5.41
CA VAL A 173 10.50 -10.11 -4.33
C VAL A 173 9.19 -10.68 -4.89
N ILE A 174 8.59 -10.04 -5.89
CA ILE A 174 7.38 -10.55 -6.54
C ILE A 174 7.62 -11.93 -7.17
N ALA A 175 8.72 -12.09 -7.90
CA ALA A 175 9.07 -13.37 -8.52
C ALA A 175 9.25 -14.48 -7.46
N ALA A 176 10.04 -14.21 -6.41
CA ALA A 176 10.27 -15.17 -5.33
C ALA A 176 8.99 -15.51 -4.55
N ALA A 177 8.14 -14.51 -4.28
CA ALA A 177 6.86 -14.72 -3.61
C ALA A 177 5.96 -15.67 -4.41
N ARG A 178 5.92 -15.50 -5.73
CA ARG A 178 5.15 -16.35 -6.64
C ARG A 178 5.73 -17.76 -6.75
N GLU A 179 7.05 -17.90 -6.82
CA GLU A 179 7.74 -19.20 -6.83
C GLU A 179 7.46 -20.00 -5.54
N ILE A 180 7.48 -19.35 -4.38
CA ILE A 180 7.13 -19.96 -3.09
C ILE A 180 5.64 -20.35 -3.05
N GLY A 181 4.78 -19.65 -3.79
CA GLY A 181 3.34 -19.91 -3.86
C GLY A 181 2.50 -18.94 -3.03
N CYS A 182 3.00 -17.75 -2.70
CA CYS A 182 2.20 -16.67 -2.13
C CYS A 182 1.08 -16.29 -3.12
N GLN A 183 -0.16 -16.26 -2.64
CA GLN A 183 -1.32 -15.93 -3.47
C GLN A 183 -1.53 -14.42 -3.60
N LYS A 184 -1.23 -13.68 -2.53
CA LYS A 184 -1.51 -12.24 -2.40
C LYS A 184 -0.21 -11.44 -2.41
N VAL A 185 0.15 -10.92 -3.58
CA VAL A 185 1.37 -10.15 -3.80
C VAL A 185 0.98 -8.80 -4.38
N VAL A 186 1.47 -7.71 -3.80
CA VAL A 186 1.12 -6.33 -4.18
C VAL A 186 2.37 -5.53 -4.51
N LEU A 187 2.44 -5.01 -5.74
CA LEU A 187 3.34 -3.93 -6.13
C LEU A 187 2.75 -2.60 -5.61
N THR A 188 3.35 -2.07 -4.55
CA THR A 188 2.89 -0.88 -3.83
C THR A 188 3.26 0.40 -4.60
N HIS A 189 2.27 1.29 -4.83
CA HIS A 189 2.41 2.60 -5.51
C HIS A 189 3.52 2.67 -6.58
N PRO A 190 3.37 1.97 -7.72
CA PRO A 190 4.47 1.68 -8.65
C PRO A 190 5.16 2.92 -9.24
N PHE A 191 4.43 4.03 -9.38
CA PHE A 191 4.96 5.25 -10.01
C PHE A 191 5.50 6.27 -9.00
N PHE A 192 5.32 6.02 -7.71
CA PHE A 192 5.94 6.85 -6.67
C PHE A 192 7.45 6.60 -6.64
N ALA A 193 8.23 7.58 -6.20
CA ALA A 193 9.68 7.47 -6.13
C ALA A 193 10.13 7.22 -4.68
N PRO A 194 10.68 6.03 -4.35
CA PRO A 194 10.76 4.78 -5.15
C PRO A 194 9.43 3.99 -5.18
N PRO A 195 9.20 3.05 -6.12
CA PRO A 195 10.16 2.45 -7.06
C PRO A 195 10.37 3.16 -8.41
N SER A 196 9.55 4.14 -8.78
CA SER A 196 9.56 4.80 -10.10
C SER A 196 9.50 3.81 -11.27
N CYS A 197 8.61 2.81 -11.17
CA CYS A 197 8.46 1.78 -12.20
C CYS A 197 8.03 2.38 -13.54
N THR A 198 8.54 1.81 -14.63
CA THR A 198 7.96 2.01 -15.97
C THR A 198 6.68 1.20 -16.13
N VAL A 199 5.86 1.54 -17.12
CA VAL A 199 4.64 0.76 -17.43
C VAL A 199 4.97 -0.69 -17.79
N GLU A 200 6.09 -0.94 -18.47
CA GLU A 200 6.57 -2.29 -18.78
C GLU A 200 6.94 -3.07 -17.52
N GLN A 201 7.52 -2.42 -16.51
CA GLN A 201 7.80 -3.06 -15.23
C GLN A 201 6.52 -3.37 -14.47
N VAL A 202 5.52 -2.49 -14.52
CA VAL A 202 4.19 -2.77 -13.97
C VAL A 202 3.54 -3.95 -14.69
N LYS A 203 3.61 -3.99 -16.02
CA LYS A 203 3.14 -5.13 -16.81
C LYS A 203 3.82 -6.43 -16.39
N LYS A 204 5.16 -6.42 -16.23
CA LYS A 204 5.90 -7.60 -15.74
C LYS A 204 5.40 -8.08 -14.38
N ALA A 205 5.10 -7.16 -13.45
CA ALA A 205 4.52 -7.51 -12.16
C ALA A 205 3.14 -8.19 -12.30
N VAL A 206 2.28 -7.64 -13.16
CA VAL A 206 0.95 -8.22 -13.46
C VAL A 206 1.07 -9.58 -14.15
N ASP A 207 2.01 -9.74 -15.08
CA ASP A 207 2.26 -11.02 -15.77
C ASP A 207 2.74 -12.11 -14.80
N MET A 208 3.45 -11.73 -13.73
CA MET A 208 3.79 -12.62 -12.60
C MET A 208 2.58 -12.85 -11.66
N GLY A 209 1.44 -12.24 -11.94
CA GLY A 209 0.20 -12.36 -11.17
C GLY A 209 0.08 -11.38 -10.02
N ALA A 210 1.02 -10.46 -9.79
CA ALA A 210 0.90 -9.48 -8.69
C ALA A 210 -0.30 -8.54 -8.93
N TYR A 211 -0.90 -8.09 -7.83
CA TYR A 211 -1.76 -6.92 -7.84
C TYR A 211 -0.90 -5.65 -7.85
N VAL A 212 -1.42 -4.55 -8.41
CA VAL A 212 -0.73 -3.26 -8.47
C VAL A 212 -1.59 -2.21 -7.79
N GLU A 213 -1.02 -1.51 -6.82
CA GLU A 213 -1.72 -0.55 -5.98
C GLU A 213 -1.57 0.88 -6.50
N PHE A 214 -2.64 1.42 -7.07
CA PHE A 214 -2.71 2.82 -7.46
C PHE A 214 -3.15 3.67 -6.27
N CYS A 215 -2.15 4.29 -5.62
CA CYS A 215 -2.35 5.21 -4.51
C CYS A 215 -2.79 6.59 -5.02
N ALA A 216 -4.09 6.86 -4.92
CA ALA A 216 -4.74 8.07 -5.42
C ALA A 216 -4.14 9.36 -4.85
N GLY A 217 -3.69 9.35 -3.59
CA GLY A 217 -3.04 10.47 -2.94
C GLY A 217 -1.76 10.94 -3.63
N ASN A 218 -1.06 10.05 -4.34
CA ASN A 218 0.16 10.37 -5.09
C ASN A 218 -0.12 11.05 -6.43
N ALA A 219 -1.36 10.97 -6.93
CA ALA A 219 -1.80 11.63 -8.15
C ALA A 219 -2.53 12.97 -7.89
N LEU A 220 -3.09 13.14 -6.68
CA LEU A 220 -3.96 14.29 -6.37
C LEU A 220 -3.35 15.29 -5.39
N SER A 221 -2.35 14.90 -4.58
CA SER A 221 -1.72 15.83 -3.65
C SER A 221 -0.60 16.63 -4.34
N PRO A 222 -0.51 17.95 -4.14
CA PRO A 222 0.47 18.79 -4.84
C PRO A 222 1.92 18.59 -4.37
N ILE A 223 2.12 17.95 -3.22
CA ILE A 223 3.44 17.73 -2.60
C ILE A 223 3.55 16.25 -2.26
N PRO A 224 4.60 15.51 -2.65
CA PRO A 224 5.53 15.88 -3.72
C PRO A 224 4.78 16.07 -5.05
N LYS A 225 5.50 16.46 -6.11
CA LYS A 225 4.89 16.68 -7.43
C LYS A 225 3.95 15.50 -7.79
N PRO A 226 2.68 15.76 -8.15
CA PRO A 226 1.74 14.68 -8.45
C PRO A 226 2.20 13.82 -9.63
N ILE A 227 1.93 12.53 -9.53
CA ILE A 227 2.12 11.58 -10.63
C ILE A 227 1.02 11.84 -11.68
N PRO A 228 1.37 12.00 -12.97
CA PRO A 228 0.39 12.25 -14.02
C PRO A 228 -0.69 11.16 -14.10
N ILE A 229 -1.97 11.55 -14.08
CA ILE A 229 -3.09 10.61 -14.16
C ILE A 229 -3.09 9.83 -15.49
N SER A 230 -2.52 10.42 -16.55
CA SER A 230 -2.32 9.76 -17.85
C SER A 230 -1.47 8.50 -17.76
N LEU A 231 -0.50 8.43 -16.85
CA LEU A 231 0.34 7.24 -16.67
C LEU A 231 -0.46 6.07 -16.08
N TYR A 232 -1.38 6.37 -15.15
CA TYR A 232 -2.31 5.36 -14.63
C TYR A 232 -3.28 4.90 -15.71
N LYS A 233 -3.81 5.83 -16.52
CA LYS A 233 -4.70 5.49 -17.65
C LYS A 233 -4.00 4.59 -18.67
N GLU A 234 -2.80 4.96 -19.09
CA GLU A 234 -1.97 4.16 -20.01
C GLU A 234 -1.75 2.74 -19.48
N THR A 235 -1.45 2.62 -18.19
CA THR A 235 -1.27 1.33 -17.55
C THR A 235 -2.54 0.49 -17.57
N ILE A 236 -3.70 1.09 -17.25
CA ILE A 236 -5.00 0.41 -17.32
C ILE A 236 -5.28 -0.10 -18.74
N ASP A 237 -4.95 0.69 -19.76
CA ASP A 237 -5.15 0.30 -21.17
C ASP A 237 -4.28 -0.89 -21.58
N ILE A 238 -3.07 -1.00 -21.02
CA ILE A 238 -2.11 -2.05 -21.36
C ILE A 238 -2.37 -3.35 -20.60
N VAL A 239 -2.66 -3.28 -19.29
CA VAL A 239 -2.73 -4.48 -18.43
C VAL A 239 -4.16 -4.87 -18.05
N GLY A 240 -5.14 -4.00 -18.31
CA GLY A 240 -6.52 -4.18 -17.86
C GLY A 240 -6.69 -3.97 -16.35
N SER A 241 -7.93 -4.04 -15.88
CA SER A 241 -8.31 -3.71 -14.50
C SER A 241 -8.17 -4.87 -13.51
N LYS A 242 -8.08 -6.12 -13.97
CA LYS A 242 -8.20 -7.35 -13.15
C LYS A 242 -7.20 -7.44 -12.00
N ASN A 243 -5.98 -6.95 -12.20
CA ASN A 243 -4.89 -7.00 -11.21
C ASN A 243 -4.55 -5.61 -10.67
N LEU A 244 -5.42 -4.62 -10.84
CA LEU A 244 -5.21 -3.26 -10.35
C LEU A 244 -6.13 -2.97 -9.17
N ILE A 245 -5.65 -2.29 -8.15
CA ILE A 245 -6.47 -1.79 -7.05
C ILE A 245 -6.26 -0.27 -6.89
N ILE A 246 -7.30 0.44 -6.44
CA ILE A 246 -7.19 1.86 -6.07
C ILE A 246 -7.21 1.94 -4.54
N SER A 247 -6.17 2.51 -3.96
CA SER A 247 -6.06 2.80 -2.52
C SER A 247 -5.84 4.29 -2.32
N SER A 248 -6.12 4.83 -1.14
CA SER A 248 -5.96 6.27 -0.95
C SER A 248 -4.51 6.68 -0.72
N ASP A 249 -3.77 5.96 0.12
CA ASP A 249 -2.52 6.42 0.73
C ASP A 249 -2.69 7.84 1.28
N THR A 250 -3.66 8.00 2.18
CA THR A 250 -4.00 9.30 2.79
C THR A 250 -3.86 9.24 4.30
N GLY A 251 -4.13 10.37 4.94
CA GLY A 251 -3.92 10.57 6.37
C GLY A 251 -3.13 11.83 6.67
N GLN A 252 -2.31 12.30 5.74
CA GLN A 252 -1.52 13.51 5.95
C GLN A 252 -2.39 14.78 5.85
N PRO A 253 -2.14 15.83 6.64
CA PRO A 253 -2.93 17.08 6.64
C PRO A 253 -3.11 17.75 5.27
N ARG A 254 -2.18 17.50 4.33
CA ARG A 254 -2.19 18.06 2.97
C ARG A 254 -2.99 17.24 1.95
N LYS A 255 -3.56 16.10 2.33
CA LYS A 255 -4.41 15.25 1.47
C LYS A 255 -5.87 15.38 1.94
N THR A 256 -6.84 15.04 1.09
CA THR A 256 -8.23 14.90 1.55
C THR A 256 -8.43 13.54 2.23
N LEU A 257 -9.59 13.33 2.86
CA LEU A 257 -9.93 12.05 3.49
C LEU A 257 -10.00 10.91 2.45
N ALA A 258 -9.72 9.68 2.90
CA ALA A 258 -9.59 8.50 2.04
C ALA A 258 -10.74 8.30 1.05
N PRO A 259 -12.04 8.33 1.46
CA PRO A 259 -13.14 8.10 0.53
C PRO A 259 -13.17 9.12 -0.61
N GLU A 260 -12.92 10.39 -0.28
CA GLU A 260 -12.99 11.48 -1.26
C GLU A 260 -11.77 11.49 -2.19
N THR A 261 -10.58 11.18 -1.68
CA THR A 261 -9.38 11.01 -2.52
C THR A 261 -9.58 9.90 -3.55
N MET A 262 -10.07 8.73 -3.13
CA MET A 262 -10.33 7.61 -4.03
C MET A 262 -11.41 7.96 -5.06
N ARG A 263 -12.51 8.57 -4.62
CA ARG A 263 -13.60 9.00 -5.49
C ARG A 263 -13.13 10.00 -6.55
N MET A 264 -12.35 11.01 -6.16
CA MET A 264 -11.81 12.01 -7.08
C MET A 264 -10.89 11.37 -8.12
N PHE A 265 -10.00 10.47 -7.70
CA PHE A 265 -9.07 9.80 -8.60
C PHE A 265 -9.81 8.90 -9.62
N ALA A 266 -10.74 8.08 -9.13
CA ALA A 266 -11.58 7.24 -9.99
C ALA A 266 -12.46 8.08 -10.94
N GLN A 267 -13.00 9.20 -10.46
CA GLN A 267 -13.77 10.12 -11.30
C GLN A 267 -12.91 10.73 -12.42
N THR A 268 -11.66 11.11 -12.13
CA THR A 268 -10.77 11.64 -13.16
C THR A 268 -10.38 10.57 -14.19
N LEU A 269 -10.11 9.33 -13.76
CA LEU A 269 -9.91 8.21 -14.68
C LEU A 269 -11.16 7.95 -15.55
N ASN A 270 -12.36 8.04 -14.98
CA ASN A 270 -13.61 7.95 -15.73
C ASN A 270 -13.73 9.07 -16.76
N TYR A 271 -13.33 10.31 -16.41
CA TYR A 271 -13.28 11.42 -17.36
C TYR A 271 -12.30 11.17 -18.51
N MET A 272 -11.23 10.42 -18.26
CA MET A 272 -10.28 9.96 -19.28
C MET A 272 -10.75 8.72 -20.05
N GLY A 273 -11.96 8.21 -19.78
CA GLY A 273 -12.58 7.12 -20.54
C GLY A 273 -12.41 5.73 -19.93
N VAL A 274 -11.90 5.59 -18.70
CA VAL A 274 -11.93 4.29 -18.00
C VAL A 274 -13.39 3.91 -17.70
N PRO A 275 -13.85 2.72 -18.14
CA PRO A 275 -15.21 2.26 -17.87
C PRO A 275 -15.50 2.14 -16.37
N GLU A 276 -16.74 2.44 -15.98
CA GLU A 276 -17.17 2.34 -14.57
C GLU A 276 -17.05 0.91 -14.01
N LYS A 277 -17.24 -0.12 -14.86
CA LYS A 277 -17.04 -1.53 -14.48
C LYS A 277 -15.60 -1.81 -14.04
N ASP A 278 -14.62 -1.18 -14.70
CA ASP A 278 -13.19 -1.37 -14.42
C ASP A 278 -12.81 -0.64 -13.13
N LEU A 279 -13.34 0.58 -12.94
CA LEU A 279 -13.20 1.30 -11.67
C LEU A 279 -13.83 0.55 -10.51
N SER A 280 -15.00 -0.05 -10.71
CA SER A 280 -15.68 -0.87 -9.70
C SER A 280 -14.88 -2.13 -9.35
N ALA A 281 -14.23 -2.76 -10.33
CA ALA A 281 -13.30 -3.86 -10.07
C ALA A 281 -12.11 -3.40 -9.21
N MET A 282 -11.50 -2.27 -9.56
CA MET A 282 -10.33 -1.74 -8.88
C MET A 282 -10.63 -1.17 -7.48
N LEU A 283 -11.85 -0.67 -7.24
CA LEU A 283 -12.29 -0.12 -5.95
C LEU A 283 -12.88 -1.20 -5.02
N CYS A 284 -13.53 -2.22 -5.58
CA CYS A 284 -14.34 -3.17 -4.81
C CYS A 284 -13.89 -4.63 -5.03
N TYR A 285 -14.10 -5.18 -6.23
CA TYR A 285 -14.07 -6.63 -6.42
C TYR A 285 -12.67 -7.26 -6.32
N ASN A 286 -11.63 -6.55 -6.77
CA ASN A 286 -10.26 -7.06 -6.73
C ASN A 286 -9.74 -7.19 -5.29
N TYR A 287 -10.36 -6.50 -4.33
CA TYR A 287 -10.08 -6.63 -2.91
C TYR A 287 -10.63 -7.89 -2.28
N ASN A 288 -11.66 -8.52 -2.86
CA ASN A 288 -12.26 -9.74 -2.30
C ASN A 288 -11.21 -10.84 -2.13
N ASN A 289 -10.34 -11.01 -3.13
CA ASN A 289 -9.24 -11.98 -3.07
C ASN A 289 -8.10 -11.56 -2.14
N LEU A 290 -7.88 -10.26 -1.94
CA LEU A 290 -6.78 -9.77 -1.08
C LEU A 290 -7.16 -9.84 0.40
N LEU A 291 -8.39 -9.48 0.73
CA LEU A 291 -8.88 -9.32 2.10
C LEU A 291 -9.84 -10.43 2.54
N ASP A 292 -9.99 -11.49 1.72
CA ASP A 292 -10.90 -12.62 1.95
C ASP A 292 -12.33 -12.14 2.29
N LEU A 293 -12.86 -11.25 1.45
CA LEU A 293 -14.20 -10.68 1.62
C LEU A 293 -15.21 -11.45 0.77
N ASP A 294 -16.30 -11.91 1.41
CA ASP A 294 -17.39 -12.68 0.78
C ASP A 294 -18.11 -11.96 -0.38
#